data_AF-A0A976M8W4-F1
#
_entry.id   AF-A0A976M8W4-F1
#
_cell.length_a   1.000
_cell.length_b   1.000
_cell.length_c   1.000
_cell.angle_alpha   90.00
_cell.angle_beta   90.00
_cell.angle_gamma   90.00
#
_symmetry.space_group_name_H-M   'P 1'
#
loop_
_entity.id
_entity.type
_entity.pdbx_description
1 polymer ?
#
loop_
_entity_poly.entity_id
_entity_poly.type
_entity_poly.pdbx_seq_one_letter_code
_entity_poly.pdbx_strand_id
1 'polypeptide(L)'
;MAARNPGPIILDPPVGFPPFKNWVNRDYISRRLFRESEVNTRIYKYIYKNFGLKGNIPIDNKVGLYRIRLRCIGGGYGHGIFRFTRMSKLAFLQVAREGWLRRYGYRPDLFR
;
A
#
# COMPACT_ATOMS: atom_id res chain seq x y z
N MET A 1 -30.82 29.51 23.43
CA MET A 1 -30.16 28.65 22.42
C MET A 1 -28.85 28.16 23.02
N ALA A 2 -28.81 26.92 23.53
CA ALA A 2 -27.56 26.34 24.02
C ALA A 2 -26.66 26.08 22.80
N ALA A 3 -25.50 26.73 22.75
CA ALA A 3 -24.46 26.41 21.80
C ALA A 3 -24.11 24.92 22.01
N ARG A 4 -24.49 24.08 21.04
CA ARG A 4 -24.06 22.68 21.02
C ARG A 4 -22.54 22.70 21.01
N ASN A 5 -21.94 22.26 22.11
CA ASN A 5 -20.49 22.11 22.22
C ASN A 5 -20.04 21.32 20.98
N PRO A 6 -19.28 21.93 20.04
CA PRO A 6 -18.79 21.17 18.90
C PRO A 6 -18.00 20.03 19.50
N GLY A 7 -18.44 18.79 19.24
CA GLY A 7 -17.77 17.61 19.76
C GLY A 7 -16.27 17.70 19.46
N PRO A 8 -15.43 16.96 20.21
CA PRO A 8 -13.98 17.06 20.10
C PRO A 8 -13.56 17.04 18.63
N ILE A 9 -12.88 18.11 18.20
CA ILE A 9 -12.33 18.20 16.84
C ILE A 9 -11.27 17.10 16.77
N ILE A 10 -11.57 16.03 16.06
CA ILE A 10 -10.59 15.01 15.75
C ILE A 10 -9.61 15.67 14.78
N LEU A 11 -8.46 16.10 15.32
CA LEU A 11 -7.36 16.60 14.51
C LEU A 11 -6.95 15.49 13.55
N ASP A 12 -6.61 15.86 12.31
CA ASP A 12 -5.98 14.93 11.39
C ASP A 12 -4.75 14.31 12.06
N PRO A 13 -4.57 12.98 11.99
CA PRO A 13 -3.46 12.33 12.65
C PRO A 13 -2.12 12.93 12.16
N PRO A 14 -1.12 13.05 13.04
CA PRO A 14 0.15 13.67 12.69
C PRO A 14 0.79 12.96 11.49
N VAL A 15 1.51 13.72 10.67
CA VAL A 15 2.26 13.18 9.52
C VAL A 15 3.21 12.10 10.01
N GLY A 16 2.94 10.84 9.66
CA GLY A 16 3.70 9.66 10.12
C GLY A 16 2.96 8.73 11.09
N PHE A 17 1.78 9.10 11.60
CA PHE A 17 0.89 8.13 12.24
C PHE A 17 0.40 7.15 11.17
N PRO A 18 0.45 5.82 11.39
CA PRO A 18 0.06 4.85 10.37
C PRO A 18 -1.35 5.19 9.89
N PRO A 19 -1.55 5.46 8.58
CA PRO A 19 -2.82 5.96 8.11
C PRO A 19 -3.86 4.85 8.34
N PHE A 20 -4.79 5.06 9.28
CA PHE A 20 -5.94 4.19 9.60
C PHE A 20 -6.96 4.13 8.46
N LYS A 21 -6.52 4.21 7.21
CA LYS A 21 -7.40 4.06 6.06
C LYS A 21 -7.70 2.59 5.91
N ASN A 22 -8.98 2.24 5.96
CA ASN A 22 -9.47 0.86 5.88
C ASN A 22 -8.87 0.09 4.68
N TRP A 23 -8.61 0.75 3.56
CA TRP A 23 -7.99 0.13 2.39
C TRP A 23 -6.51 -0.21 2.55
N VAL A 24 -5.77 0.47 3.44
CA VAL A 24 -4.39 0.11 3.79
C VAL A 24 -4.41 -1.13 4.67
N ASN A 25 -5.32 -1.19 5.65
CA ASN A 25 -5.49 -2.37 6.48
C ASN A 25 -5.89 -3.61 5.64
N ARG A 26 -6.85 -3.44 4.71
CA ARG A 26 -7.21 -4.51 3.76
C ARG A 26 -6.01 -4.98 2.93
N ASP A 27 -5.19 -4.06 2.43
CA ASP A 27 -3.97 -4.40 1.67
C ASP A 27 -2.94 -5.14 2.55
N TYR A 28 -2.76 -4.73 3.80
CA TYR A 28 -1.91 -5.42 4.77
C TYR A 28 -2.36 -6.86 5.02
N ILE A 29 -3.66 -7.08 5.28
CA ILE A 29 -4.23 -8.41 5.47
C ILE A 29 -4.06 -9.24 4.19
N SER A 30 -4.34 -8.69 3.01
CA SER A 30 -4.13 -9.38 1.73
C SER A 30 -2.67 -9.79 1.51
N ARG A 31 -1.69 -8.95 1.87
CA ARG A 31 -0.25 -9.28 1.81
C ARG A 31 0.12 -10.42 2.76
N ARG A 32 -0.42 -10.41 3.98
CA ARG A 32 -0.18 -11.47 4.96
C ARG A 32 -0.76 -12.81 4.49
N LEU A 33 -2.01 -12.81 4.05
CA LEU A 33 -2.67 -14.00 3.51
C LEU A 33 -1.93 -14.55 2.29
N PHE A 34 -1.51 -13.68 1.35
CA PHE A 34 -0.72 -14.10 0.19
C PHE A 34 0.60 -14.75 0.61
N ARG A 35 1.31 -14.19 1.60
CA ARG A 35 2.57 -14.76 2.10
C ARG A 35 2.36 -16.16 2.68
N GLU A 36 1.28 -16.37 3.43
CA GLU A 36 0.94 -17.66 4.03
C GLU A 36 0.49 -18.69 2.98
N SER A 37 -0.19 -18.26 1.92
CA SER A 37 -0.78 -19.16 0.92
C SER A 37 -0.02 -19.25 -0.40
N GLU A 38 1.09 -18.53 -0.58
CA GLU A 38 1.75 -18.33 -1.89
C GLU A 38 2.05 -19.67 -2.59
N VAL A 39 2.63 -20.60 -1.85
CA VAL A 39 3.00 -21.94 -2.36
C VAL A 39 1.77 -22.68 -2.86
N ASN A 40 0.70 -22.70 -2.05
CA ASN A 40 -0.55 -23.36 -2.41
C ASN A 40 -1.14 -22.73 -3.68
N THR A 41 -1.17 -21.40 -3.78
CA THR A 41 -1.68 -20.72 -4.97
C THR A 41 -0.88 -21.08 -6.23
N ARG A 42 0.45 -21.21 -6.13
CA ARG A 42 1.30 -21.64 -7.26
C ARG A 42 1.03 -23.08 -7.68
N ILE A 43 0.90 -23.99 -6.71
CA ILE A 43 0.60 -25.41 -6.97
C ILE A 43 -0.77 -25.54 -7.66
N TYR A 44 -1.80 -24.89 -7.12
CA TYR A 44 -3.13 -24.90 -7.73
C TYR A 44 -3.09 -24.32 -9.14
N LYS A 45 -2.40 -23.21 -9.39
CA LYS A 45 -2.22 -22.66 -10.74
C LYS A 45 -1.62 -23.66 -11.71
N TYR A 46 -0.57 -24.36 -11.28
CA TYR A 46 0.09 -25.37 -12.10
C TYR A 46 -0.85 -26.52 -12.42
N ILE A 47 -1.56 -27.04 -11.40
CA ILE A 47 -2.53 -28.12 -11.55
C ILE A 47 -3.65 -27.71 -12.51
N TYR A 48 -4.31 -26.57 -12.28
CA TYR A 48 -5.40 -26.09 -13.15
C TYR A 48 -4.95 -25.86 -14.59
N LYS A 49 -3.72 -25.35 -14.79
CA LYS A 49 -3.14 -25.21 -16.13
C LYS A 49 -2.96 -26.56 -16.82
N ASN A 50 -2.48 -27.57 -16.10
CA ASN A 50 -2.30 -28.92 -16.65
C ASN A 50 -3.63 -29.64 -16.94
N PHE A 51 -4.67 -29.38 -16.16
CA PHE A 51 -6.04 -29.84 -16.44
C PHE A 51 -6.70 -29.12 -17.63
N GLY A 52 -6.00 -28.19 -18.30
CA GLY A 52 -6.51 -27.49 -19.47
C GLY A 52 -7.55 -26.42 -19.13
N LEU A 53 -7.67 -26.01 -17.87
CA LEU A 53 -8.63 -24.98 -17.45
C LEU A 53 -8.20 -23.62 -18.04
N LYS A 54 -8.92 -23.18 -19.08
CA LYS A 54 -8.74 -21.86 -19.70
C LYS A 54 -9.70 -20.87 -19.03
N GLY A 55 -9.20 -20.08 -18.09
CA GLY A 55 -10.03 -19.07 -17.43
C GLY A 55 -9.51 -18.58 -16.09
N ASN A 56 -10.37 -17.85 -15.38
CA ASN A 56 -10.03 -17.28 -14.09
C ASN A 56 -10.03 -18.37 -13.02
N ILE A 57 -8.90 -18.54 -12.31
CA ILE A 57 -8.78 -19.54 -11.26
C ILE A 57 -9.40 -18.96 -9.99
N PRO A 58 -10.47 -19.57 -9.40
CA PRO A 58 -11.20 -18.97 -8.28
C PRO A 58 -10.33 -18.59 -7.07
N ILE A 59 -9.22 -19.32 -6.85
CA ILE A 59 -8.29 -19.03 -5.74
C ILE A 59 -7.54 -17.70 -5.90
N ASP A 60 -7.35 -17.22 -7.13
CA ASP A 60 -6.69 -15.94 -7.39
C ASP A 60 -7.50 -14.75 -6.88
N ASN A 61 -8.83 -14.91 -6.86
CA ASN A 61 -9.70 -13.89 -6.29
C ASN A 61 -9.65 -13.88 -4.76
N LYS A 62 -9.20 -14.93 -4.08
CA LYS A 62 -9.17 -15.00 -2.61
C LYS A 62 -7.79 -14.66 -2.04
N VAL A 63 -6.74 -15.15 -2.69
CA VAL A 63 -5.36 -15.08 -2.18
C VAL A 63 -4.36 -14.76 -3.30
N GLY A 64 -4.80 -14.09 -4.36
CA GLY A 64 -3.94 -13.74 -5.48
C GLY A 64 -3.14 -12.46 -5.26
N LEU A 65 -1.97 -12.42 -5.91
CA LEU A 65 -1.13 -11.23 -6.05
C LEU A 65 -1.92 -10.00 -6.53
N TYR A 66 -2.95 -10.21 -7.37
CA TYR A 66 -3.80 -9.16 -7.92
C TYR A 66 -4.60 -8.37 -6.88
N ARG A 67 -4.77 -8.91 -5.67
CA ARG A 67 -5.41 -8.21 -4.54
C ARG A 67 -4.48 -7.22 -3.85
N ILE A 68 -3.17 -7.41 -3.99
CA ILE A 68 -2.15 -6.58 -3.36
C ILE A 68 -1.89 -5.36 -4.23
N ARG A 69 -1.92 -4.17 -3.63
CA ARG A 69 -1.62 -2.91 -4.31
C ARG A 69 -0.45 -2.21 -3.65
N LEU A 70 0.44 -1.65 -4.46
CA LEU A 70 1.50 -0.78 -3.93
C LEU A 70 0.86 0.51 -3.40
N ARG A 71 1.04 0.79 -2.10
CA ARG A 71 0.48 1.96 -1.43
C ARG A 71 1.57 2.85 -0.84
N CYS A 72 1.29 4.14 -0.79
CA CYS A 72 2.13 5.13 -0.11
C CYS A 72 2.21 4.81 1.38
N ILE A 73 3.43 4.71 1.93
CA ILE A 73 3.64 4.51 3.37
C ILE A 73 3.18 5.70 4.21
N GLY A 74 3.31 6.94 3.69
CA GLY A 74 2.91 8.15 4.41
C GLY A 74 1.41 8.46 4.32
N GLY A 75 0.71 8.09 3.24
CA GLY A 75 -0.66 8.53 3.00
C GLY A 75 -1.65 7.46 2.53
N GLY A 76 -1.20 6.21 2.32
CA GLY A 76 -2.04 5.09 1.91
C GLY A 76 -2.60 5.16 0.46
N TYR A 77 -2.18 6.16 -0.32
CA TYR A 77 -2.58 6.33 -1.73
C TYR A 77 -2.13 5.14 -2.58
N GLY A 78 -2.93 4.75 -3.57
CA GLY A 78 -2.67 3.59 -4.44
C GLY A 78 -2.20 3.93 -5.85
N HIS A 79 -1.87 5.20 -6.14
CA HIS A 79 -1.46 5.69 -7.45
C HIS A 79 -0.19 6.54 -7.34
N GLY A 80 0.67 6.47 -8.35
CA GLY A 80 1.90 7.27 -8.41
C GLY A 80 2.88 6.98 -7.27
N ILE A 81 3.02 5.70 -6.92
CA ILE A 81 3.89 5.26 -5.81
C ILE A 81 5.24 4.81 -6.36
N PHE A 82 6.31 5.42 -5.88
CA PHE A 82 7.67 4.99 -6.21
C PHE A 82 7.96 3.65 -5.55
N ARG A 83 8.38 2.65 -6.34
CA ARG A 83 8.68 1.29 -5.82
C ARG A 83 9.83 1.29 -4.82
N PHE A 84 10.84 2.14 -5.05
CA PHE A 84 12.03 2.26 -4.22
C PHE A 84 11.71 2.77 -2.81
N THR A 85 11.01 3.90 -2.69
CA THR A 85 10.70 4.51 -1.38
C THR A 85 9.37 4.10 -0.79
N ARG A 86 8.50 3.45 -1.57
CA ARG A 86 7.08 3.19 -1.22
C ARG A 86 6.32 4.46 -0.85
N MET A 87 6.72 5.61 -1.38
CA MET A 87 6.07 6.91 -1.15
C MET A 87 5.36 7.38 -2.42
N SER A 88 4.28 8.16 -2.26
CA SER A 88 3.70 8.93 -3.34
C SER A 88 4.63 10.10 -3.71
N LYS A 89 4.46 10.67 -4.92
CA LYS A 89 5.24 11.83 -5.37
C LYS A 89 5.31 12.95 -4.32
N LEU A 90 4.16 13.34 -3.75
CA LEU A 90 4.10 14.40 -2.74
C LEU A 90 4.82 14.04 -1.44
N ALA A 91 4.59 12.83 -0.93
CA ALA A 91 5.26 12.36 0.29
C ALA A 91 6.78 12.28 0.10
N PHE A 92 7.23 11.81 -1.07
CA PHE A 92 8.64 11.78 -1.41
C PHE A 92 9.25 13.18 -1.46
N LEU A 93 8.59 14.13 -2.14
CA LEU A 93 9.06 15.51 -2.21
C LEU A 93 9.10 16.20 -0.84
N GLN A 94 8.15 15.91 0.04
CA GLN A 94 8.16 16.42 1.41
C GLN A 94 9.39 15.90 2.18
N VAL A 95 9.59 14.59 2.20
CA VAL A 95 10.72 13.94 2.90
C VAL A 95 12.07 14.35 2.30
N ALA A 96 12.11 14.62 0.99
CA ALA A 96 13.26 15.20 0.30
C ALA A 96 13.56 16.64 0.76
N ARG A 97 12.53 17.49 0.85
CA ARG A 97 12.65 18.89 1.30
C ARG A 97 13.08 18.99 2.76
N GLU A 98 12.54 18.14 3.61
CA GLU A 98 12.91 18.03 5.02
C GLU A 98 14.31 17.42 5.22
N GLY A 99 14.95 16.91 4.15
CA GLY A 99 16.35 16.49 4.17
C GLY A 99 16.60 15.06 4.66
N TRP A 100 15.55 14.28 4.97
CA TRP A 100 15.67 12.89 5.44
C TRP A 100 16.38 12.00 4.43
N LEU A 101 16.20 12.26 3.13
CA LEU A 101 16.80 11.46 2.06
C LEU A 101 18.28 11.77 1.83
N ARG A 102 18.84 12.86 2.40
CA ARG A 102 20.26 13.22 2.24
C ARG A 102 21.19 12.13 2.74
N ARG A 103 20.83 11.46 3.85
CA ARG A 103 21.58 10.33 4.41
C ARG A 103 21.64 9.12 3.48
N TYR A 104 20.70 9.03 2.55
CA TYR A 104 20.59 7.95 1.57
C TYR A 104 21.10 8.36 0.17
N GLY A 105 21.88 9.45 0.09
CA GLY A 105 22.50 9.90 -1.16
C GLY A 105 21.58 10.66 -2.11
N TYR A 106 20.35 11.01 -1.69
CA TYR A 106 19.47 11.84 -2.51
C TYR A 106 20.03 13.27 -2.63
N ARG A 107 20.27 13.70 -3.87
CA ARG A 107 20.64 15.07 -4.20
C ARG A 107 19.51 15.69 -5.03
N PRO A 108 18.93 16.83 -4.62
CA PRO A 108 17.82 17.46 -5.32
C PRO A 108 18.18 17.88 -6.76
N ASP A 109 19.46 18.15 -7.03
CA ASP A 109 19.93 18.62 -8.35
C ASP A 109 20.18 17.50 -9.37
N LEU A 110 20.08 16.22 -8.98
CA LEU A 110 20.41 15.07 -9.83
C LEU A 110 19.23 14.52 -10.65
N PHE A 111 18.01 14.92 -10.32
CA PHE A 111 16.78 14.38 -10.94
C PHE A 111 15.85 15.52 -11.40
N ARG A 112 16.40 16.47 -12.17
CA ARG A 112 15.65 17.57 -12.76
C ARG A 112 14.97 17.18 -14.06
#